data_AF-A0A934BZJ0-F1
#
_entry.id   AF-A0A934BZJ0-F1
#
_cell.length_a   1.000
_cell.length_b   1.000
_cell.length_c   1.000
_cell.angle_alpha   90.00
_cell.angle_beta   90.00
_cell.angle_gamma   90.00
#
_symmetry.space_group_name_H-M   'P 1'
#
loop_
_entity.id
_entity.type
_entity.pdbx_description
1 polymer ?
#
loop_
_entity_poly.entity_id
_entity_poly.type
_entity_poly.pdbx_seq_one_letter_code
_entity_poly.pdbx_strand_id
1 'polypeptide(L)'
;MIAPTVRGLILAGALGALAAKLPAQIVEFRAALTPQQEVPATSSPASGSAILLYDVAANTFDLVVSITGMTNTATASHLHEAAAGSNGGVVTNLGGEAAYTRSGSTLRATFRNVTHGGDRLKLLQGGAYFNIHSAQFPGGEIRGQLIPRPVRLYANMDVAQEQAAFPAVNLSGLNDFGAAILLYDPMANTVSIRASLFNFRNAFTNSHIHEGAPGVSGPARTQLGTNANAGAYSSANGHISGAHDIPYVGDPVLLLTGGMYVNYHSATFSGGELRGQIRVSSELPGTRFANLAVRGFVGTGEQVLIQGISVNGTEPIRALLTAKGPSLSAFGISGALANPRLALYDSGGREIAVNDDVGTVAAGSELAAIPGVPRNSAESALLVVLPPGNYTAVVSAVTGTGIALLEVADLRTLGATGLTVTAQTGGEPSRAAALAAEMCEVSPAAKTAGSP
;
A
#
# COMPACT_ATOMS: atom_id res chain seq x y z
N MET A 1 -46.10 -55.32 1.21
CA MET A 1 -45.12 -54.40 1.80
C MET A 1 -44.21 -53.92 0.68
N ILE A 2 -44.41 -52.66 0.28
CA ILE A 2 -43.82 -52.03 -0.89
C ILE A 2 -42.54 -51.32 -0.44
N ALA A 3 -41.39 -51.69 -0.98
CA ALA A 3 -40.14 -50.95 -0.81
C ALA A 3 -39.95 -50.05 -2.03
N PRO A 4 -39.88 -48.70 -1.89
CA PRO A 4 -39.59 -47.84 -3.02
C PRO A 4 -38.07 -47.68 -3.16
N THR A 5 -37.57 -47.98 -4.36
CA THR A 5 -36.26 -47.60 -4.86
C THR A 5 -36.15 -46.08 -4.97
N VAL A 6 -35.30 -45.44 -4.16
CA VAL A 6 -34.94 -44.04 -4.35
C VAL A 6 -33.81 -43.96 -5.36
N ARG A 7 -34.13 -43.55 -6.60
CA ARG A 7 -33.15 -43.12 -7.60
C ARG A 7 -32.67 -41.72 -7.21
N GLY A 8 -31.41 -41.60 -6.80
CA GLY A 8 -30.75 -40.31 -6.58
C GLY A 8 -30.55 -39.57 -7.90
N LEU A 9 -31.18 -38.41 -8.02
CA LEU A 9 -30.96 -37.46 -9.11
C LEU A 9 -29.64 -36.74 -8.84
N ILE A 10 -28.59 -37.02 -9.63
CA ILE A 10 -27.36 -36.23 -9.63
C ILE A 10 -27.67 -34.92 -10.35
N LEU A 11 -27.92 -33.86 -9.58
CA LEU A 11 -27.99 -32.50 -10.11
C LEU A 11 -26.55 -32.00 -10.27
N ALA A 12 -26.01 -32.08 -11.49
CA ALA A 12 -24.77 -31.41 -11.86
C ALA A 12 -25.03 -29.89 -11.85
N GLY A 13 -24.79 -29.26 -10.69
CA GLY A 13 -24.81 -27.82 -10.55
C GLY A 13 -23.61 -27.22 -11.27
N ALA A 14 -23.83 -26.63 -12.43
CA ALA A 14 -22.90 -25.69 -13.03
C ALA A 14 -22.78 -24.48 -12.09
N LEU A 15 -21.77 -24.47 -11.22
CA LEU A 15 -21.33 -23.25 -10.57
C LEU A 15 -20.78 -22.33 -11.66
N GLY A 16 -21.63 -21.44 -12.18
CA GLY A 16 -21.16 -20.26 -12.88
C GLY A 16 -20.29 -19.48 -11.90
N ALA A 17 -18.98 -19.42 -12.17
CA ALA A 17 -18.10 -18.51 -11.46
C ALA A 17 -18.64 -17.10 -11.69
N LEU A 18 -19.28 -16.51 -10.66
CA LEU A 18 -19.41 -15.06 -10.61
C LEU A 18 -17.98 -14.54 -10.57
N ALA A 19 -17.50 -14.04 -11.71
CA ALA A 19 -16.29 -13.25 -11.75
C ALA A 19 -16.53 -12.05 -10.83
N ALA A 20 -15.93 -12.09 -9.63
CA ALA A 20 -15.90 -10.95 -8.75
C ALA A 20 -15.34 -9.79 -9.57
N LYS A 21 -16.13 -8.72 -9.75
CA LYS A 21 -15.61 -7.48 -10.34
C LYS A 21 -14.44 -7.06 -9.49
N LEU A 22 -13.24 -7.07 -10.08
CA LEU A 22 -12.07 -6.53 -9.41
C LEU A 22 -12.36 -5.06 -9.06
N PRO A 23 -11.89 -4.57 -7.90
CA PRO A 23 -12.02 -3.14 -7.59
C PRO A 23 -11.40 -2.33 -8.73
N ALA A 24 -11.99 -1.16 -9.03
CA ALA A 24 -11.50 -0.28 -10.09
C ALA A 24 -10.01 0.03 -9.86
N GLN A 25 -9.20 -0.16 -10.89
CA GLN A 25 -7.75 -0.07 -10.79
C GLN A 25 -7.33 1.35 -11.16
N ILE A 26 -7.56 2.24 -10.20
CA ILE A 26 -7.41 3.68 -10.42
C ILE A 26 -5.95 4.10 -10.24
N VAL A 27 -5.41 4.76 -11.26
CA VAL A 27 -4.18 5.55 -11.15
C VAL A 27 -4.56 7.02 -11.15
N GLU A 28 -4.15 7.73 -10.10
CA GLU A 28 -4.31 9.19 -10.03
C GLU A 28 -3.17 9.87 -10.78
N PHE A 29 -3.51 10.88 -11.56
CA PHE A 29 -2.58 11.79 -12.21
C PHE A 29 -2.86 13.21 -11.73
N ARG A 30 -1.80 14.02 -11.64
CA ARG A 30 -1.92 15.46 -11.40
C ARG A 30 -1.12 16.24 -12.43
N ALA A 31 -1.67 17.36 -12.88
CA ALA A 31 -0.97 18.33 -13.71
C ALA A 31 -1.11 19.73 -13.11
N ALA A 32 0.00 20.48 -13.11
CA ALA A 32 -0.04 21.93 -13.00
C ALA A 32 -0.08 22.49 -14.43
N LEU A 33 -1.05 23.35 -14.72
CA LEU A 33 -1.26 23.91 -16.05
C LEU A 33 -0.61 25.30 -16.11
N THR A 34 0.35 25.49 -17.00
CA THR A 34 1.06 26.76 -17.15
C THR A 34 1.34 27.10 -18.61
N PRO A 35 1.44 28.40 -18.96
CA PRO A 35 1.77 28.85 -20.30
C PRO A 35 3.23 28.55 -20.67
N GLN A 36 4.12 28.44 -19.67
CA GLN A 36 5.54 28.09 -19.89
C GLN A 36 5.73 26.65 -20.34
N GLN A 37 4.76 25.78 -20.07
CA GLN A 37 4.85 24.40 -20.52
C GLN A 37 4.56 24.26 -22.01
N GLU A 38 3.79 25.16 -22.64
CA GLU A 38 3.52 25.16 -24.09
C GLU A 38 4.80 25.18 -24.92
N VAL A 39 4.73 24.64 -26.15
CA VAL A 39 5.88 24.59 -27.06
C VAL A 39 5.48 25.18 -28.42
N PRO A 40 5.86 26.45 -28.71
CA PRO A 40 6.58 27.39 -27.85
C PRO A 40 5.72 27.92 -26.68
N ALA A 41 6.38 28.38 -25.61
CA ALA A 41 5.70 28.99 -24.46
C ALA A 41 4.87 30.21 -24.86
N THR A 42 3.73 30.41 -24.20
CA THR A 42 2.84 31.56 -24.45
C THR A 42 3.01 32.66 -23.41
N SER A 43 2.40 33.81 -23.69
CA SER A 43 2.30 34.96 -22.77
C SER A 43 0.97 35.02 -22.03
N SER A 44 0.14 33.96 -22.08
CA SER A 44 -1.15 33.96 -21.40
C SER A 44 -0.96 34.18 -19.89
N PRO A 45 -1.82 34.95 -19.22
CA PRO A 45 -1.81 35.04 -17.76
C PRO A 45 -2.49 33.84 -17.09
N ALA A 46 -3.03 32.90 -17.86
CA ALA A 46 -3.79 31.78 -17.32
C ALA A 46 -2.90 30.79 -16.56
N SER A 47 -3.46 30.14 -15.55
CA SER A 47 -2.83 29.03 -14.84
C SER A 47 -3.89 28.10 -14.27
N GLY A 48 -3.53 26.86 -13.96
CA GLY A 48 -4.53 25.93 -13.44
C GLY A 48 -3.97 24.62 -12.91
N SER A 49 -4.88 23.71 -12.63
CA SER A 49 -4.57 22.34 -12.24
C SER A 49 -5.57 21.37 -12.85
N ALA A 50 -5.11 20.13 -13.02
CA ALA A 50 -5.94 19.00 -13.39
C ALA A 50 -5.64 17.79 -12.50
N ILE A 51 -6.68 17.05 -12.15
CA ILE A 51 -6.60 15.73 -11.51
C ILE A 51 -7.33 14.75 -12.40
N LEU A 52 -6.67 13.67 -12.81
CA LEU A 52 -7.24 12.62 -13.64
C LEU A 52 -7.19 11.30 -12.87
N LEU A 53 -8.32 10.60 -12.79
CA LEU A 53 -8.45 9.27 -12.20
C LEU A 53 -8.66 8.28 -13.34
N TYR A 54 -7.63 7.51 -13.67
CA TYR A 54 -7.63 6.58 -14.79
C TYR A 54 -7.95 5.17 -14.31
N ASP A 55 -9.07 4.62 -14.77
CA ASP A 55 -9.33 3.18 -14.66
C ASP A 55 -8.53 2.45 -15.73
N VAL A 56 -7.47 1.80 -15.28
CA VAL A 56 -6.56 1.09 -16.17
C VAL A 56 -7.33 0.02 -16.92
N ALA A 57 -8.06 -0.86 -16.25
CA ALA A 57 -8.77 -1.98 -16.90
C ALA A 57 -9.80 -1.51 -17.92
N ALA A 58 -10.61 -0.51 -17.58
CA ALA A 58 -11.65 -0.01 -18.47
C ALA A 58 -11.10 0.87 -19.61
N ASN A 59 -9.85 1.32 -19.51
CA ASN A 59 -9.27 2.34 -20.38
C ASN A 59 -10.12 3.63 -20.43
N THR A 60 -10.66 4.03 -19.27
CA THR A 60 -11.45 5.25 -19.12
C THR A 60 -10.91 6.11 -17.99
N PHE A 61 -11.25 7.40 -17.98
CA PHE A 61 -10.87 8.31 -16.90
C PHE A 61 -11.99 9.29 -16.53
N ASP A 62 -11.92 9.72 -15.27
CA ASP A 62 -12.54 10.96 -14.80
C ASP A 62 -11.46 12.05 -14.76
N LEU A 63 -11.79 13.27 -15.17
CA LEU A 63 -10.85 14.40 -15.19
C LEU A 63 -11.52 15.64 -14.61
N VAL A 64 -10.91 16.23 -13.58
CA VAL A 64 -11.32 17.50 -12.99
C VAL A 64 -10.30 18.56 -13.36
N VAL A 65 -10.76 19.66 -13.96
CA VAL A 65 -9.90 20.79 -14.40
C VAL A 65 -10.37 22.08 -13.75
N SER A 66 -9.42 22.89 -13.28
CA SER A 66 -9.65 24.23 -12.77
C SER A 66 -8.59 25.17 -13.31
N ILE A 67 -9.02 26.21 -14.02
CA ILE A 67 -8.14 27.20 -14.65
C ILE A 67 -8.61 28.59 -14.24
N THR A 68 -7.68 29.48 -13.93
CA THR A 68 -7.91 30.91 -13.67
C THR A 68 -7.10 31.76 -14.66
N GLY A 69 -7.44 33.04 -14.80
CA GLY A 69 -6.74 33.95 -15.71
C GLY A 69 -7.05 33.72 -17.19
N MET A 70 -8.03 32.87 -17.51
CA MET A 70 -8.44 32.58 -18.88
C MET A 70 -9.35 33.69 -19.40
N THR A 71 -8.80 34.71 -20.06
CA THR A 71 -9.57 35.87 -20.54
C THR A 71 -10.24 35.63 -21.90
N ASN A 72 -9.74 34.67 -22.67
CA ASN A 72 -10.29 34.29 -23.97
C ASN A 72 -11.31 33.14 -23.83
N THR A 73 -12.25 33.07 -24.78
CA THR A 73 -13.13 31.91 -24.95
C THR A 73 -12.31 30.70 -25.38
N ALA A 74 -12.47 29.58 -24.68
CA ALA A 74 -11.83 28.32 -25.02
C ALA A 74 -12.39 27.76 -26.32
N THR A 75 -11.52 27.47 -27.28
CA THR A 75 -11.92 26.92 -28.58
C THR A 75 -11.90 25.41 -28.61
N ALA A 76 -10.98 24.79 -27.86
CA ALA A 76 -10.86 23.35 -27.71
C ALA A 76 -10.03 22.99 -26.46
N SER A 77 -10.09 21.74 -26.05
CA SER A 77 -9.22 21.14 -25.03
C SER A 77 -9.04 19.67 -25.33
N HIS A 78 -7.86 19.13 -25.00
CA HIS A 78 -7.45 17.80 -25.42
C HIS A 78 -6.54 17.14 -24.38
N LEU A 79 -6.47 15.81 -24.46
CA LEU A 79 -5.27 15.08 -24.06
C LEU A 79 -4.41 14.80 -25.28
N HIS A 80 -3.11 14.98 -25.14
CA HIS A 80 -2.09 14.69 -26.14
C HIS A 80 -1.08 13.69 -25.61
N GLU A 81 -0.33 13.04 -26.51
CA GLU A 81 0.77 12.14 -26.16
C GLU A 81 2.12 12.64 -26.67
N ALA A 82 2.94 13.11 -25.74
CA ALA A 82 4.37 13.32 -25.90
C ALA A 82 5.04 13.43 -24.53
N ALA A 83 6.36 13.23 -24.51
CA ALA A 83 7.18 13.56 -23.36
C ALA A 83 7.12 15.07 -23.05
N ALA A 84 7.37 15.41 -21.79
CA ALA A 84 7.45 16.79 -21.35
C ALA A 84 8.41 17.60 -22.22
N GLY A 85 7.99 18.82 -22.61
CA GLY A 85 8.77 19.70 -23.48
C GLY A 85 8.67 19.40 -24.98
N SER A 86 7.88 18.42 -25.41
CA SER A 86 7.61 18.13 -26.83
C SER A 86 6.12 18.27 -27.17
N ASN A 87 5.81 18.51 -28.45
CA ASN A 87 4.42 18.49 -28.94
C ASN A 87 4.02 17.08 -29.36
N GLY A 88 2.79 16.70 -29.02
CA GLY A 88 2.21 15.40 -29.32
C GLY A 88 0.92 15.50 -30.13
N GLY A 89 0.52 14.40 -30.76
CA GLY A 89 -0.78 14.29 -31.40
C GLY A 89 -1.91 14.30 -30.35
N VAL A 90 -3.09 14.78 -30.76
CA VAL A 90 -4.32 14.68 -29.96
C VAL A 90 -4.73 13.22 -29.87
N VAL A 91 -4.98 12.72 -28.65
CA VAL A 91 -5.49 11.36 -28.43
C VAL A 91 -6.89 11.35 -27.84
N THR A 92 -7.30 12.41 -27.15
CA THR A 92 -8.66 12.52 -26.60
C THR A 92 -9.15 13.95 -26.74
N ASN A 93 -10.35 14.14 -27.30
CA ASN A 93 -10.99 15.45 -27.41
C ASN A 93 -11.94 15.68 -26.23
N LEU A 94 -11.80 16.84 -25.58
CA LEU A 94 -12.56 17.25 -24.39
C LEU A 94 -13.47 18.47 -24.67
N GLY A 95 -13.45 19.01 -25.89
CA GLY A 95 -14.33 20.11 -26.32
C GLY A 95 -13.82 21.51 -25.94
N GLY A 96 -14.52 22.53 -26.42
CA GLY A 96 -14.23 23.96 -26.16
C GLY A 96 -15.05 24.53 -25.00
N GLU A 97 -15.33 25.83 -25.03
CA GLU A 97 -16.00 26.59 -23.95
C GLU A 97 -17.27 25.91 -23.40
N ALA A 98 -18.10 25.30 -24.26
CA ALA A 98 -19.34 24.66 -23.85
C ALA A 98 -19.16 23.46 -22.88
N ALA A 99 -17.96 22.88 -22.82
CA ALA A 99 -17.63 21.82 -21.87
C ALA A 99 -17.29 22.35 -20.46
N TYR A 100 -17.15 23.67 -20.30
CA TYR A 100 -16.70 24.32 -19.08
C TYR A 100 -17.78 25.21 -18.46
N THR A 101 -17.76 25.31 -17.14
CA THR A 101 -18.47 26.36 -16.41
C THR A 101 -17.54 27.55 -16.22
N ARG A 102 -17.93 28.71 -16.76
CA ARG A 102 -17.19 29.97 -16.62
C ARG A 102 -17.72 30.83 -15.47
N SER A 103 -16.79 31.43 -14.72
CA SER A 103 -17.06 32.53 -13.79
C SER A 103 -15.90 33.53 -13.83
N GLY A 104 -16.15 34.73 -14.37
CA GLY A 104 -15.08 35.70 -14.64
C GLY A 104 -14.02 35.10 -15.57
N SER A 105 -12.75 35.14 -15.18
CA SER A 105 -11.62 34.51 -15.87
C SER A 105 -11.35 33.05 -15.46
N THR A 106 -12.26 32.44 -14.70
CA THR A 106 -12.13 31.06 -14.22
C THR A 106 -12.94 30.10 -15.09
N LEU A 107 -12.33 28.97 -15.47
CA LEU A 107 -12.98 27.83 -16.11
C LEU A 107 -12.86 26.60 -15.22
N ARG A 108 -13.96 25.86 -15.06
CA ARG A 108 -13.98 24.55 -14.38
C ARG A 108 -14.73 23.54 -15.21
N ALA A 109 -14.21 22.32 -15.27
CA ALA A 109 -14.90 21.19 -15.90
C ALA A 109 -14.67 19.91 -15.11
N THR A 110 -15.63 18.99 -15.22
CA THR A 110 -15.49 17.61 -14.77
C THR A 110 -15.96 16.70 -15.89
N PHE A 111 -15.02 15.94 -16.44
CA PHE A 111 -15.26 14.91 -17.43
C PHE A 111 -15.39 13.58 -16.69
N ARG A 112 -16.39 12.78 -17.05
CA ARG A 112 -16.71 11.52 -16.38
C ARG A 112 -16.67 10.38 -17.39
N ASN A 113 -16.02 9.28 -17.02
CA ASN A 113 -15.98 8.03 -17.78
C ASN A 113 -15.60 8.22 -19.26
N VAL A 114 -14.60 9.06 -19.52
CA VAL A 114 -14.10 9.33 -20.87
C VAL A 114 -13.13 8.24 -21.28
N THR A 115 -13.31 7.64 -22.44
CA THR A 115 -12.34 6.68 -22.99
C THR A 115 -11.03 7.39 -23.35
N HIS A 116 -9.90 6.86 -22.89
CA HIS A 116 -8.59 7.33 -23.33
C HIS A 116 -8.33 6.80 -24.74
N GLY A 117 -8.15 7.70 -25.72
CA GLY A 117 -7.96 7.33 -27.12
C GLY A 117 -6.50 7.00 -27.49
N GLY A 118 -5.57 7.09 -26.54
CA GLY A 118 -4.14 6.89 -26.76
C GLY A 118 -3.61 5.54 -26.24
N ASP A 119 -2.28 5.46 -26.14
CA ASP A 119 -1.55 4.34 -25.56
C ASP A 119 -1.58 4.41 -24.02
N ARG A 120 -2.06 3.32 -23.40
CA ARG A 120 -2.20 3.17 -21.95
C ARG A 120 -0.85 3.27 -21.24
N LEU A 121 0.19 2.66 -21.81
CA LEU A 121 1.53 2.66 -21.25
C LEU A 121 2.13 4.05 -21.27
N LYS A 122 1.95 4.80 -22.38
CA LYS A 122 2.42 6.18 -22.46
C LYS A 122 1.75 7.08 -21.43
N LEU A 123 0.43 6.95 -21.23
CA LEU A 123 -0.25 7.68 -20.16
C LEU A 123 0.34 7.29 -18.80
N LEU A 124 0.41 5.99 -18.49
CA LEU A 124 0.96 5.49 -17.23
C LEU A 124 2.39 5.94 -16.95
N GLN A 125 3.22 6.15 -17.97
CA GLN A 125 4.61 6.61 -17.83
C GLN A 125 4.76 8.14 -17.90
N GLY A 126 3.66 8.88 -17.74
CA GLY A 126 3.68 10.34 -17.74
C GLY A 126 3.97 10.96 -19.11
N GLY A 127 3.76 10.22 -20.19
CA GLY A 127 3.94 10.63 -21.59
C GLY A 127 2.71 11.29 -22.22
N ALA A 128 1.79 11.83 -21.41
CA ALA A 128 0.61 12.53 -21.87
C ALA A 128 0.42 13.87 -21.13
N TYR A 129 -0.24 14.83 -21.78
CA TYR A 129 -0.53 16.14 -21.21
C TYR A 129 -1.94 16.62 -21.55
N PHE A 130 -2.51 17.43 -20.66
CA PHE A 130 -3.74 18.20 -20.94
C PHE A 130 -3.35 19.55 -21.54
N ASN A 131 -4.07 20.00 -22.57
CA ASN A 131 -3.93 21.32 -23.19
C ASN A 131 -5.31 21.94 -23.43
N ILE A 132 -5.43 23.26 -23.28
CA ILE A 132 -6.61 24.06 -23.65
C ILE A 132 -6.21 25.21 -24.59
N HIS A 133 -7.04 25.46 -25.60
CA HIS A 133 -6.79 26.41 -26.68
C HIS A 133 -7.77 27.57 -26.60
N SER A 134 -7.40 28.70 -27.20
CA SER A 134 -8.31 29.82 -27.46
C SER A 134 -8.05 30.43 -28.83
N ALA A 135 -8.87 31.41 -29.23
CA ALA A 135 -8.66 32.13 -30.48
C ALA A 135 -7.34 32.92 -30.49
N GLN A 136 -6.90 33.44 -29.34
CA GLN A 136 -5.64 34.17 -29.21
C GLN A 136 -4.44 33.21 -29.21
N PHE A 137 -4.60 32.01 -28.68
CA PHE A 137 -3.56 31.00 -28.58
C PHE A 137 -4.00 29.68 -29.23
N PRO A 138 -4.06 29.63 -30.58
CA PRO A 138 -4.59 28.46 -31.29
C PRO A 138 -3.72 27.21 -31.14
N GLY A 139 -2.41 27.35 -30.93
CA GLY A 139 -1.50 26.25 -30.64
C GLY A 139 -1.66 25.63 -29.24
N GLY A 140 -2.37 26.33 -28.35
CA GLY A 140 -2.49 26.01 -26.93
C GLY A 140 -2.27 27.27 -26.10
N GLU A 141 -3.20 27.58 -25.19
CA GLU A 141 -3.07 28.70 -24.27
C GLU A 141 -2.22 28.31 -23.06
N ILE A 142 -2.55 27.17 -22.44
CA ILE A 142 -1.80 26.53 -21.36
C ILE A 142 -1.88 25.00 -21.43
N ARG A 143 -0.83 24.33 -20.96
CA ARG A 143 -0.81 22.87 -20.78
C ARG A 143 -0.14 22.43 -19.49
N GLY A 144 -0.34 21.17 -19.14
CA GLY A 144 0.39 20.52 -18.08
C GLY A 144 0.54 19.02 -18.29
N GLN A 145 1.75 18.51 -18.04
CA GLN A 145 2.03 17.09 -18.10
C GLN A 145 1.22 16.34 -17.02
N LEU A 146 0.59 15.23 -17.41
CA LEU A 146 -0.14 14.36 -16.48
C LEU A 146 0.88 13.47 -15.76
N ILE A 147 1.17 13.80 -14.50
CA ILE A 147 2.14 13.07 -13.70
C ILE A 147 1.41 11.98 -12.88
N PRO A 148 1.67 10.68 -13.14
CA PRO A 148 1.08 9.57 -12.38
C PRO A 148 1.54 9.60 -10.93
N ARG A 149 0.67 9.13 -10.04
CA ARG A 149 0.97 8.94 -8.63
C ARG A 149 1.32 7.47 -8.35
N PRO A 150 2.22 7.18 -7.40
CA PRO A 150 2.51 5.82 -7.00
C PRO A 150 1.26 5.07 -6.56
N VAL A 151 1.15 3.81 -6.96
CA VAL A 151 0.00 2.94 -6.73
C VAL A 151 0.37 1.90 -5.69
N ARG A 152 -0.42 1.81 -4.62
CA ARG A 152 -0.29 0.75 -3.63
C ARG A 152 -0.87 -0.54 -4.19
N LEU A 153 -0.10 -1.61 -4.07
CA LEU A 153 -0.51 -2.96 -4.44
C LEU A 153 -0.30 -3.88 -3.24
N TYR A 154 -0.92 -5.05 -3.28
CA TYR A 154 -0.66 -6.10 -2.31
C TYR A 154 -0.77 -7.48 -2.95
N ALA A 155 -0.22 -8.48 -2.27
CA ALA A 155 -0.44 -9.89 -2.57
C ALA A 155 -0.61 -10.65 -1.26
N ASN A 156 -1.75 -11.34 -1.10
CA ASN A 156 -1.88 -12.37 -0.07
C ASN A 156 -1.37 -13.68 -0.66
N MET A 157 -0.52 -14.37 0.09
CA MET A 157 0.18 -15.54 -0.39
C MET A 157 -0.21 -16.78 0.40
N ASP A 158 -0.48 -17.87 -0.31
CA ASP A 158 -0.75 -19.17 0.27
C ASP A 158 -0.36 -20.30 -0.69
N VAL A 159 -0.18 -21.49 -0.13
CA VAL A 159 0.18 -22.70 -0.89
C VAL A 159 -0.92 -23.10 -1.87
N ALA A 160 -2.20 -22.82 -1.56
CA ALA A 160 -3.31 -23.22 -2.41
C ALA A 160 -3.29 -22.50 -3.77
N GLN A 161 -2.87 -21.24 -3.81
CA GLN A 161 -2.65 -20.49 -5.05
C GLN A 161 -1.55 -21.11 -5.91
N GLU A 162 -0.48 -21.62 -5.32
CA GLU A 162 0.59 -22.31 -6.05
C GLU A 162 0.12 -23.70 -6.53
N GLN A 163 -0.54 -24.46 -5.66
CA GLN A 163 -1.09 -25.77 -5.95
C GLN A 163 -2.11 -25.73 -7.11
N ALA A 164 -2.92 -24.66 -7.17
CA ALA A 164 -3.89 -24.46 -8.25
C ALA A 164 -3.22 -24.28 -9.62
N ALA A 165 -2.05 -23.63 -9.65
CA ALA A 165 -1.30 -23.42 -10.88
C ALA A 165 -0.47 -24.64 -11.30
N PHE A 166 -0.10 -25.49 -10.35
CA PHE A 166 0.67 -26.72 -10.57
C PHE A 166 0.01 -27.95 -9.93
N PRO A 167 -1.14 -28.42 -10.44
CA PRO A 167 -1.92 -29.50 -9.83
C PRO A 167 -1.20 -30.86 -9.75
N ALA A 168 -0.13 -31.05 -10.54
CA ALA A 168 0.68 -32.27 -10.54
C ALA A 168 1.76 -32.28 -9.44
N VAL A 169 2.08 -31.13 -8.85
CA VAL A 169 3.05 -31.01 -7.74
C VAL A 169 2.30 -31.22 -6.44
N ASN A 170 2.77 -32.12 -5.59
CA ASN A 170 2.13 -32.34 -4.29
C ASN A 170 2.66 -31.32 -3.27
N LEU A 171 1.87 -30.27 -3.01
CA LEU A 171 2.10 -29.30 -1.93
C LEU A 171 1.23 -29.59 -0.70
N SER A 172 0.46 -30.69 -0.71
CA SER A 172 -0.42 -31.04 0.41
C SER A 172 0.40 -31.35 1.66
N GLY A 173 0.12 -30.64 2.74
CA GLY A 173 0.85 -30.73 4.01
C GLY A 173 1.71 -29.51 4.33
N LEU A 174 2.00 -28.66 3.34
CA LEU A 174 2.56 -27.34 3.61
C LEU A 174 1.49 -26.41 4.19
N ASN A 175 1.90 -25.53 5.09
CA ASN A 175 1.06 -24.52 5.72
C ASN A 175 1.72 -23.13 5.64
N ASP A 176 2.52 -22.95 4.59
CA ASP A 176 3.20 -21.70 4.29
C ASP A 176 2.15 -20.66 3.90
N PHE A 177 2.32 -19.46 4.41
CA PHE A 177 1.48 -18.33 4.05
C PHE A 177 2.27 -17.05 4.21
N GLY A 178 1.76 -15.97 3.66
CA GLY A 178 2.42 -14.68 3.80
C GLY A 178 1.65 -13.57 3.12
N ALA A 179 2.28 -12.42 3.09
CA ALA A 179 1.79 -11.31 2.29
C ALA A 179 2.92 -10.38 1.88
N ALA A 180 2.64 -9.63 0.82
CA ALA A 180 3.47 -8.53 0.36
C ALA A 180 2.63 -7.27 0.21
N ILE A 181 3.21 -6.14 0.59
CA ILE A 181 2.73 -4.82 0.21
C ILE A 181 3.74 -4.26 -0.79
N LEU A 182 3.23 -3.69 -1.88
CA LEU A 182 4.04 -3.07 -2.91
C LEU A 182 3.63 -1.62 -3.14
N LEU A 183 4.57 -0.82 -3.58
CA LEU A 183 4.33 0.51 -4.14
C LEU A 183 4.97 0.53 -5.52
N TYR A 184 4.14 0.65 -6.56
CA TYR A 184 4.60 0.83 -7.93
C TYR A 184 4.63 2.32 -8.24
N ASP A 185 5.77 2.83 -8.67
CA ASP A 185 5.90 4.18 -9.23
C ASP A 185 5.88 4.08 -10.76
N PRO A 186 4.78 4.46 -11.44
CA PRO A 186 4.69 4.40 -12.89
C PRO A 186 5.63 5.36 -13.61
N MET A 187 5.99 6.49 -12.98
CA MET A 187 6.88 7.50 -13.55
C MET A 187 8.32 7.03 -13.55
N ALA A 188 8.79 6.49 -12.42
CA ALA A 188 10.14 5.94 -12.30
C ALA A 188 10.25 4.52 -12.86
N ASN A 189 9.11 3.86 -13.10
CA ASN A 189 8.98 2.44 -13.41
C ASN A 189 9.75 1.56 -12.40
N THR A 190 9.52 1.82 -11.12
CA THR A 190 10.12 1.07 -10.00
C THR A 190 9.04 0.42 -9.15
N VAL A 191 9.40 -0.68 -8.50
CA VAL A 191 8.56 -1.34 -7.50
C VAL A 191 9.31 -1.43 -6.18
N SER A 192 8.69 -0.91 -5.13
CA SER A 192 9.04 -1.17 -3.75
C SER A 192 8.19 -2.31 -3.24
N ILE A 193 8.78 -3.38 -2.71
CA ILE A 193 8.06 -4.52 -2.13
C ILE A 193 8.56 -4.76 -0.71
N ARG A 194 7.63 -5.01 0.22
CA ARG A 194 7.88 -5.48 1.59
C ARG A 194 7.08 -6.75 1.78
N ALA A 195 7.73 -7.85 2.15
CA ALA A 195 7.09 -9.15 2.26
C ALA A 195 7.44 -9.85 3.58
N SER A 196 6.48 -10.60 4.10
CA SER A 196 6.70 -11.59 5.16
C SER A 196 6.07 -12.91 4.76
N LEU A 197 6.83 -13.99 4.91
CA LEU A 197 6.40 -15.37 4.72
C LEU A 197 6.57 -16.10 6.05
N PHE A 198 5.62 -16.95 6.36
CA PHE A 198 5.51 -17.66 7.62
C PHE A 198 5.41 -19.15 7.36
N ASN A 199 5.98 -19.92 8.28
CA ASN A 199 6.14 -21.38 8.21
C ASN A 199 6.97 -21.91 7.04
N PHE A 200 7.64 -21.07 6.27
CA PHE A 200 8.47 -21.50 5.13
C PHE A 200 9.69 -22.31 5.60
N ARG A 201 9.53 -23.63 5.76
CA ARG A 201 10.55 -24.52 6.37
C ARG A 201 11.57 -25.04 5.39
N ASN A 202 11.26 -25.05 4.09
CA ASN A 202 12.21 -25.46 3.08
C ASN A 202 13.27 -24.36 2.87
N ALA A 203 14.47 -24.75 2.43
CA ALA A 203 15.52 -23.78 2.17
C ALA A 203 15.11 -22.84 1.02
N PHE A 204 14.99 -21.54 1.30
CA PHE A 204 14.61 -20.51 0.31
C PHE A 204 15.69 -20.33 -0.77
N THR A 205 15.31 -20.48 -2.04
CA THR A 205 16.27 -20.52 -3.16
C THR A 205 16.00 -19.51 -4.27
N ASN A 206 14.81 -18.89 -4.34
CA ASN A 206 14.56 -17.78 -5.25
C ASN A 206 13.20 -17.08 -5.04
N SER A 207 13.05 -15.86 -5.52
CA SER A 207 11.75 -15.19 -5.65
C SER A 207 11.67 -14.24 -6.84
N HIS A 208 10.46 -14.06 -7.38
CA HIS A 208 10.19 -13.26 -8.57
C HIS A 208 8.80 -12.61 -8.55
N ILE A 209 8.63 -11.62 -9.43
CA ILE A 209 7.33 -11.24 -9.97
C ILE A 209 7.17 -11.89 -11.34
N HIS A 210 6.11 -12.65 -11.52
CA HIS A 210 5.74 -13.33 -12.76
C HIS A 210 4.57 -12.65 -13.45
N GLU A 211 4.46 -12.91 -14.74
CA GLU A 211 3.29 -12.60 -15.56
C GLU A 211 2.36 -13.81 -15.62
N GLY A 212 1.09 -13.62 -15.28
CA GLY A 212 0.08 -14.67 -15.29
C GLY A 212 -1.20 -14.27 -14.56
N ALA A 213 -2.34 -14.63 -15.15
CA ALA A 213 -3.64 -14.51 -14.50
C ALA A 213 -3.74 -15.45 -13.27
N PRO A 214 -4.71 -15.24 -12.37
CA PRO A 214 -4.92 -16.13 -11.24
C PRO A 214 -5.01 -17.61 -11.65
N GLY A 215 -4.22 -18.47 -10.99
CA GLY A 215 -4.14 -19.90 -11.27
C GLY A 215 -3.39 -20.27 -12.55
N VAL A 216 -2.82 -19.30 -13.27
CA VAL A 216 -2.04 -19.53 -14.49
C VAL A 216 -0.58 -19.20 -14.21
N SER A 217 0.31 -20.15 -14.48
CA SER A 217 1.76 -19.92 -14.43
C SER A 217 2.24 -19.24 -15.71
N GLY A 218 3.25 -18.36 -15.57
CA GLY A 218 3.90 -17.73 -16.70
C GLY A 218 5.32 -17.27 -16.39
N PRO A 219 5.96 -16.53 -17.30
CA PRO A 219 7.38 -16.22 -17.21
C PRO A 219 7.69 -15.29 -16.02
N ALA A 220 8.86 -15.47 -15.41
CA ALA A 220 9.41 -14.51 -14.47
C ALA A 220 9.78 -13.22 -15.22
N ARG A 221 9.41 -12.07 -14.67
CA ARG A 221 9.66 -10.76 -15.28
C ARG A 221 10.58 -9.90 -14.43
N THR A 222 10.31 -9.79 -13.13
CA THR A 222 11.18 -9.05 -12.20
C THR A 222 11.83 -10.02 -11.20
N GLN A 223 13.15 -9.96 -11.09
CA GLN A 223 13.92 -10.71 -10.11
C GLN A 223 13.83 -10.07 -8.73
N LEU A 224 13.38 -10.81 -7.71
CA LEU A 224 13.41 -10.36 -6.31
C LEU A 224 14.61 -10.98 -5.57
N GLY A 225 15.07 -12.15 -5.99
CA GLY A 225 16.34 -12.74 -5.58
C GLY A 225 16.24 -13.70 -4.40
N THR A 226 17.33 -13.84 -3.65
CA THR A 226 17.48 -14.78 -2.52
C THR A 226 18.27 -14.15 -1.38
N ASN A 227 18.43 -14.90 -0.28
CA ASN A 227 19.43 -14.58 0.74
C ASN A 227 20.86 -14.45 0.17
N ALA A 228 21.19 -15.17 -0.91
CA ALA A 228 22.53 -15.20 -1.50
C ALA A 228 22.78 -14.13 -2.58
N ASN A 229 21.74 -13.59 -3.23
CA ASN A 229 21.87 -12.70 -4.40
C ASN A 229 21.34 -11.27 -4.22
N ALA A 230 21.04 -10.80 -3.00
CA ALA A 230 20.76 -9.37 -2.76
C ALA A 230 20.74 -8.90 -1.29
N GLY A 231 21.09 -9.72 -0.28
CA GLY A 231 21.20 -9.25 1.12
C GLY A 231 19.94 -8.62 1.75
N ALA A 232 18.77 -8.79 1.13
CA ALA A 232 17.54 -8.05 1.45
C ALA A 232 16.43 -8.91 2.09
N TYR A 233 16.63 -10.22 2.16
CA TYR A 233 15.79 -11.15 2.92
C TYR A 233 16.51 -11.63 4.18
N SER A 234 15.81 -11.58 5.32
CA SER A 234 16.13 -12.34 6.52
C SER A 234 15.32 -13.63 6.49
N SER A 235 15.95 -14.77 6.80
CA SER A 235 15.28 -16.07 6.87
C SER A 235 15.75 -16.79 8.13
N ALA A 236 14.83 -16.97 9.08
CA ALA A 236 15.10 -17.67 10.32
C ALA A 236 13.83 -18.35 10.83
N ASN A 237 13.95 -19.60 11.27
CA ASN A 237 12.88 -20.34 11.95
C ASN A 237 11.53 -20.37 11.20
N GLY A 238 11.56 -20.42 9.87
CA GLY A 238 10.36 -20.44 9.03
C GLY A 238 9.71 -19.07 8.81
N HIS A 239 10.30 -17.98 9.33
CA HIS A 239 9.93 -16.62 8.97
C HIS A 239 10.93 -16.08 7.96
N ILE A 240 10.43 -15.62 6.82
CA ILE A 240 11.20 -14.86 5.84
C ILE A 240 10.64 -13.45 5.80
N SER A 241 11.48 -12.44 5.97
CA SER A 241 11.09 -11.04 5.80
C SER A 241 12.06 -10.34 4.85
N GLY A 242 11.56 -9.48 3.97
CA GLY A 242 12.46 -8.72 3.11
C GLY A 242 11.86 -7.52 2.42
N ALA A 243 12.76 -6.68 1.93
CA ALA A 243 12.47 -5.36 1.41
C ALA A 243 13.31 -5.08 0.16
N HIS A 244 12.66 -4.76 -0.95
CA HIS A 244 13.34 -4.43 -2.20
C HIS A 244 12.76 -3.15 -2.79
N ASP A 245 13.64 -2.29 -3.28
CA ASP A 245 13.31 -1.11 -4.07
C ASP A 245 14.09 -1.23 -5.38
N ILE A 246 13.42 -1.69 -6.44
CA ILE A 246 14.06 -2.14 -7.68
C ILE A 246 13.34 -1.62 -8.92
N PRO A 247 14.03 -1.52 -10.08
CA PRO A 247 13.37 -1.32 -11.36
C PRO A 247 12.34 -2.42 -11.63
N TYR A 248 11.17 -2.03 -12.12
CA TYR A 248 10.14 -2.98 -12.52
C TYR A 248 10.37 -3.42 -13.96
N VAL A 249 10.41 -4.74 -14.15
CA VAL A 249 10.46 -5.39 -15.46
C VAL A 249 9.21 -6.24 -15.62
N GLY A 250 8.38 -5.92 -16.60
CA GLY A 250 7.06 -6.52 -16.83
C GLY A 250 6.14 -5.54 -17.53
N ASP A 251 4.89 -5.93 -17.74
CA ASP A 251 3.86 -5.03 -18.29
C ASP A 251 3.14 -4.29 -17.13
N PRO A 252 3.29 -2.96 -17.00
CA PRO A 252 2.60 -2.16 -15.99
C PRO A 252 1.08 -2.27 -16.06
N VAL A 253 0.53 -2.47 -17.26
CA VAL A 253 -0.91 -2.69 -17.43
C VAL A 253 -1.31 -3.99 -16.75
N LEU A 254 -0.57 -5.10 -16.96
CA LEU A 254 -0.85 -6.36 -16.28
C LEU A 254 -0.63 -6.26 -14.77
N LEU A 255 0.40 -5.53 -14.31
CA LEU A 255 0.63 -5.30 -12.89
C LEU A 255 -0.56 -4.63 -12.21
N LEU A 256 -1.06 -3.56 -12.84
CA LEU A 256 -2.20 -2.80 -12.34
C LEU A 256 -3.53 -3.53 -12.58
N THR A 257 -3.58 -4.48 -13.52
CA THR A 257 -4.79 -5.24 -13.85
C THR A 257 -4.96 -6.59 -13.18
N GLY A 258 -4.01 -6.96 -12.32
CA GLY A 258 -4.03 -8.24 -11.61
C GLY A 258 -3.62 -9.41 -12.49
N GLY A 259 -2.84 -9.15 -13.54
CA GLY A 259 -2.18 -10.15 -14.40
C GLY A 259 -0.76 -10.48 -13.97
N MET A 260 -0.32 -10.08 -12.77
CA MET A 260 1.00 -10.39 -12.21
C MET A 260 0.88 -11.05 -10.84
N TYR A 261 1.84 -11.90 -10.48
CA TYR A 261 1.89 -12.55 -9.17
C TYR A 261 3.32 -12.58 -8.60
N VAL A 262 3.43 -12.59 -7.28
CA VAL A 262 4.70 -12.88 -6.59
C VAL A 262 4.81 -14.38 -6.33
N ASN A 263 6.03 -14.92 -6.45
CA ASN A 263 6.29 -16.33 -6.19
C ASN A 263 7.62 -16.52 -5.47
N TYR A 264 7.65 -17.50 -4.57
CA TYR A 264 8.79 -17.87 -3.76
C TYR A 264 9.08 -19.36 -3.92
N HIS A 265 10.35 -19.65 -4.14
CA HIS A 265 10.89 -20.96 -4.48
C HIS A 265 11.76 -21.49 -3.36
N SER A 266 11.80 -22.80 -3.22
CA SER A 266 12.71 -23.47 -2.28
C SER A 266 13.56 -24.53 -2.98
N ALA A 267 14.50 -25.11 -2.23
CA ALA A 267 15.30 -26.23 -2.68
C ALA A 267 14.45 -27.48 -2.97
N THR A 268 13.32 -27.62 -2.27
CA THR A 268 12.37 -28.73 -2.44
C THR A 268 11.43 -28.48 -3.62
N PHE A 269 10.94 -27.23 -3.76
CA PHE A 269 9.98 -26.84 -4.76
C PHE A 269 10.55 -25.73 -5.65
N SER A 270 11.41 -26.13 -6.60
CA SER A 270 12.08 -25.19 -7.50
C SER A 270 11.12 -24.49 -8.47
N GLY A 271 9.97 -25.09 -8.77
CA GLY A 271 8.91 -24.48 -9.59
C GLY A 271 8.12 -23.38 -8.85
N GLY A 272 8.20 -23.37 -7.51
CA GLY A 272 7.45 -22.48 -6.63
C GLY A 272 6.85 -23.26 -5.46
N GLU A 273 6.87 -22.66 -4.27
CA GLU A 273 6.29 -23.19 -3.02
C GLU A 273 5.12 -22.32 -2.55
N LEU A 274 5.25 -21.00 -2.70
CA LEU A 274 4.29 -20.03 -2.20
C LEU A 274 4.01 -18.95 -3.27
N ARG A 275 2.74 -18.65 -3.52
CA ARG A 275 2.29 -17.68 -4.52
C ARG A 275 1.25 -16.71 -3.96
N GLY A 276 1.26 -15.47 -4.45
CA GLY A 276 0.16 -14.53 -4.27
C GLY A 276 -0.08 -13.66 -5.51
N GLN A 277 -1.33 -13.60 -5.97
CA GLN A 277 -1.70 -12.65 -7.04
C GLN A 277 -1.55 -11.21 -6.56
N ILE A 278 -0.89 -10.36 -7.38
CA ILE A 278 -0.78 -8.93 -7.11
C ILE A 278 -2.11 -8.26 -7.45
N ARG A 279 -2.59 -7.40 -6.56
CA ARG A 279 -3.83 -6.63 -6.70
C ARG A 279 -3.60 -5.18 -6.33
N VAL A 280 -4.36 -4.29 -6.97
CA VAL A 280 -4.40 -2.88 -6.57
C VAL A 280 -5.07 -2.77 -5.20
N SER A 281 -4.44 -2.02 -4.30
CA SER A 281 -5.00 -1.67 -3.00
C SER A 281 -6.15 -0.69 -3.18
N SER A 282 -7.28 -1.02 -2.56
CA SER A 282 -8.45 -0.16 -2.42
C SER A 282 -8.48 0.54 -1.05
N GLU A 283 -7.49 0.28 -0.19
CA GLU A 283 -7.38 0.90 1.12
C GLU A 283 -7.15 2.41 0.97
N LEU A 284 -8.20 3.18 1.23
CA LEU A 284 -8.08 4.61 1.47
C LEU A 284 -7.37 4.84 2.80
N PRO A 285 -6.64 5.95 2.99
CA PRO A 285 -6.15 6.38 4.31
C PRO A 285 -7.34 6.71 5.22
N GLY A 286 -8.02 5.68 5.73
CA GLY A 286 -9.11 5.80 6.69
C GLY A 286 -8.56 6.04 8.09
N THR A 287 -9.45 6.38 9.02
CA THR A 287 -9.15 6.42 10.45
C THR A 287 -8.82 5.00 10.92
N ARG A 288 -7.52 4.70 11.03
CA ARG A 288 -6.99 3.45 11.56
C ARG A 288 -6.28 3.68 12.89
N PHE A 289 -6.21 2.64 13.72
CA PHE A 289 -5.36 2.67 14.90
C PHE A 289 -3.89 2.71 14.46
N ALA A 290 -3.21 3.80 14.78
CA ALA A 290 -1.80 3.98 14.41
C ALA A 290 -0.85 3.19 15.33
N ASN A 291 -1.16 3.13 16.63
CA ASN A 291 -0.40 2.39 17.63
C ASN A 291 -1.30 1.98 18.79
N LEU A 292 -1.08 0.78 19.33
CA LEU A 292 -1.66 0.34 20.60
C LEU A 292 -0.54 -0.22 21.48
N ALA A 293 -0.44 0.31 22.69
CA ALA A 293 0.60 -0.02 23.65
C ALA A 293 -0.02 -0.56 24.94
N VAL A 294 0.53 -1.67 25.45
CA VAL A 294 0.14 -2.28 26.72
C VAL A 294 1.38 -2.46 27.57
N ARG A 295 1.34 -1.97 28.81
CA ARG A 295 2.40 -2.18 29.81
C ARG A 295 1.90 -3.11 30.90
N GLY A 296 2.67 -4.15 31.20
CA GLY A 296 2.28 -5.14 32.20
C GLY A 296 3.47 -5.85 32.82
N PHE A 297 3.22 -6.50 33.96
CA PHE A 297 4.20 -7.38 34.59
C PHE A 297 4.27 -8.71 33.84
N VAL A 298 5.48 -9.13 33.51
CA VAL A 298 5.81 -10.42 32.91
C VAL A 298 6.56 -11.23 33.96
N GLY A 299 5.98 -12.38 34.32
CA GLY A 299 6.49 -13.31 35.31
C GLY A 299 7.19 -14.52 34.69
N THR A 300 7.16 -15.65 35.40
CA THR A 300 7.68 -16.93 34.92
C THR A 300 6.57 -17.79 34.31
N GLY A 301 6.95 -18.77 33.49
CA GLY A 301 6.00 -19.73 32.89
C GLY A 301 4.94 -19.01 32.03
N GLU A 302 3.67 -19.25 32.35
CA GLU A 302 2.52 -18.70 31.60
C GLU A 302 2.17 -17.26 31.99
N GLN A 303 2.88 -16.62 32.93
CA GLN A 303 2.68 -15.22 33.29
C GLN A 303 3.31 -14.29 32.23
N VAL A 304 2.69 -14.24 31.05
CA VAL A 304 3.14 -13.47 29.89
C VAL A 304 2.24 -12.27 29.61
N LEU A 305 2.76 -11.28 28.89
CA LEU A 305 1.97 -10.16 28.39
C LEU A 305 1.46 -10.48 26.98
N ILE A 306 0.17 -10.30 26.74
CA ILE A 306 -0.49 -10.71 25.49
C ILE A 306 -1.23 -9.53 24.85
N GLN A 307 -1.12 -9.40 23.53
CA GLN A 307 -1.95 -8.52 22.73
C GLN A 307 -2.48 -9.26 21.50
N GLY A 308 -3.81 -9.28 21.35
CA GLY A 308 -4.48 -9.79 20.16
C GLY A 308 -4.42 -8.78 19.02
N ILE A 309 -4.20 -9.25 17.80
CA ILE A 309 -4.20 -8.44 16.57
C ILE A 309 -5.20 -9.08 15.62
N SER A 310 -6.21 -8.32 15.21
CA SER A 310 -7.19 -8.77 14.21
C SER A 310 -7.08 -7.90 12.97
N VAL A 311 -6.60 -8.49 11.88
CA VAL A 311 -6.50 -7.86 10.57
C VAL A 311 -7.78 -8.17 9.80
N ASN A 312 -8.66 -7.17 9.74
CA ASN A 312 -9.95 -7.28 9.06
C ASN A 312 -9.86 -6.76 7.61
N GLY A 313 -10.75 -7.26 6.75
CA GLY A 313 -10.79 -6.91 5.33
C GLY A 313 -10.00 -7.90 4.46
N THR A 314 -9.58 -7.45 3.27
CA THR A 314 -8.91 -8.30 2.27
C THR A 314 -7.43 -7.99 2.10
N GLU A 315 -6.94 -6.88 2.65
CA GLU A 315 -5.59 -6.39 2.42
C GLU A 315 -4.68 -6.67 3.63
N PRO A 316 -3.38 -6.98 3.39
CA PRO A 316 -2.43 -7.17 4.46
C PRO A 316 -2.05 -5.84 5.13
N ILE A 317 -1.53 -5.93 6.35
CA ILE A 317 -0.98 -4.78 7.07
C ILE A 317 0.53 -4.94 7.23
N ARG A 318 1.24 -3.82 7.22
CA ARG A 318 2.64 -3.79 7.65
C ARG A 318 2.67 -3.25 9.06
N ALA A 319 3.19 -4.03 10.00
CA ALA A 319 3.20 -3.69 11.42
C ALA A 319 4.61 -3.80 12.00
N LEU A 320 4.92 -2.89 12.93
CA LEU A 320 6.04 -3.05 13.85
C LEU A 320 5.48 -3.44 15.21
N LEU A 321 5.87 -4.63 15.68
CA LEU A 321 5.62 -5.09 17.03
C LEU A 321 6.92 -4.89 17.83
N THR A 322 6.84 -4.33 19.03
CA THR A 322 8.01 -4.16 19.90
C THR A 322 7.72 -4.63 21.31
N ALA A 323 8.73 -5.19 21.98
CA ALA A 323 8.70 -5.47 23.40
C ALA A 323 9.88 -4.76 24.07
N LYS A 324 9.56 -3.78 24.92
CA LYS A 324 10.54 -2.93 25.59
C LYS A 324 10.55 -3.19 27.08
N GLY A 325 11.75 -3.21 27.65
CA GLY A 325 12.00 -3.45 29.05
C GLY A 325 13.03 -2.44 29.54
N PRO A 326 14.33 -2.64 29.27
CA PRO A 326 15.39 -1.73 29.70
C PRO A 326 15.14 -0.24 29.35
N SER A 327 14.55 0.06 28.18
CA SER A 327 14.24 1.42 27.75
C SER A 327 13.22 2.13 28.65
N LEU A 328 12.43 1.39 29.43
CA LEU A 328 11.43 1.96 30.34
C LEU A 328 12.06 2.70 31.54
N SER A 329 13.30 2.38 31.89
CA SER A 329 14.03 3.06 32.96
C SER A 329 14.19 4.57 32.70
N ALA A 330 14.33 4.97 31.43
CA ALA A 330 14.39 6.37 31.01
C ALA A 330 13.08 7.14 31.28
N PHE A 331 11.97 6.43 31.51
CA PHE A 331 10.66 6.99 31.85
C PHE A 331 10.33 6.83 33.35
N GLY A 332 11.32 6.52 34.19
CA GLY A 332 11.14 6.37 35.63
C GLY A 332 10.47 5.06 36.07
N ILE A 333 10.36 4.07 35.19
CA ILE A 333 9.79 2.76 35.54
C ILE A 333 10.88 1.90 36.17
N SER A 334 10.75 1.63 37.47
CA SER A 334 11.58 0.67 38.20
C SER A 334 11.07 -0.77 37.96
N GLY A 335 11.96 -1.76 38.09
CA GLY A 335 11.61 -3.17 37.92
C GLY A 335 11.25 -3.55 36.47
N ALA A 336 11.83 -2.86 35.49
CA ALA A 336 11.65 -3.21 34.09
C ALA A 336 12.23 -4.60 33.77
N LEU A 337 11.56 -5.34 32.88
CA LEU A 337 12.03 -6.64 32.43
C LEU A 337 13.37 -6.50 31.71
N ALA A 338 14.39 -7.23 32.13
CA ALA A 338 15.76 -7.04 31.63
C ALA A 338 15.95 -7.55 30.19
N ASN A 339 15.27 -8.64 29.83
CA ASN A 339 15.34 -9.25 28.51
C ASN A 339 13.95 -9.75 28.07
N PRO A 340 13.14 -8.89 27.39
CA PRO A 340 11.86 -9.26 26.81
C PRO A 340 12.02 -10.01 25.48
N ARG A 341 11.51 -11.24 25.43
CA ARG A 341 11.30 -12.01 24.19
C ARG A 341 9.93 -11.72 23.59
N LEU A 342 9.85 -11.46 22.29
CA LEU A 342 8.60 -11.28 21.55
C LEU A 342 8.34 -12.43 20.58
N ALA A 343 7.21 -13.10 20.72
CA ALA A 343 6.72 -14.10 19.76
C ALA A 343 5.35 -13.70 19.20
N LEU A 344 5.14 -14.03 17.93
CA LEU A 344 3.89 -13.86 17.22
C LEU A 344 3.31 -15.23 16.87
N TYR A 345 2.04 -15.42 17.19
CA TYR A 345 1.30 -16.64 16.90
C TYR A 345 0.16 -16.37 15.93
N ASP A 346 -0.16 -17.36 15.10
CA ASP A 346 -1.34 -17.35 14.25
C ASP A 346 -2.60 -17.87 14.97
N SER A 347 -3.72 -17.91 14.25
CA SER A 347 -5.02 -18.39 14.78
C SER A 347 -5.04 -19.88 15.14
N GLY A 348 -4.08 -20.67 14.66
CA GLY A 348 -3.89 -22.07 15.04
C GLY A 348 -3.01 -22.26 16.28
N GLY A 349 -2.51 -21.17 16.87
CA GLY A 349 -1.60 -21.21 18.02
C GLY A 349 -0.16 -21.58 17.66
N ARG A 350 0.23 -21.48 16.39
CA ARG A 350 1.60 -21.77 15.95
C ARG A 350 2.46 -20.52 16.03
N GLU A 351 3.67 -20.63 16.56
CA GLU A 351 4.65 -19.54 16.51
C GLU A 351 5.11 -19.33 15.06
N ILE A 352 4.83 -18.15 14.52
CA ILE A 352 5.12 -17.78 13.13
C ILE A 352 6.28 -16.79 13.00
N ALA A 353 6.58 -16.03 14.04
CA ALA A 353 7.74 -15.15 14.09
C ALA A 353 8.19 -14.94 15.55
N VAL A 354 9.49 -14.79 15.76
CA VAL A 354 10.08 -14.56 17.07
C VAL A 354 11.27 -13.63 16.94
N ASN A 355 11.42 -12.73 17.91
CA ASN A 355 12.64 -12.01 18.18
C ASN A 355 12.89 -12.03 19.69
N ASP A 356 14.16 -12.15 20.07
CA ASP A 356 14.59 -12.17 21.47
C ASP A 356 15.42 -10.93 21.79
N ASP A 357 16.35 -10.62 20.89
CA ASP A 357 17.17 -9.42 20.91
C ASP A 357 17.13 -8.76 19.52
N VAL A 358 16.92 -7.44 19.46
CA VAL A 358 17.14 -6.64 18.24
C VAL A 358 18.62 -6.46 17.93
N GLY A 359 19.50 -6.64 18.93
CA GLY A 359 20.92 -6.41 18.80
C GLY A 359 21.24 -4.96 18.44
N THR A 360 22.29 -4.76 17.64
CA THR A 360 22.61 -3.44 17.08
C THR A 360 21.76 -3.18 15.85
N VAL A 361 20.81 -2.23 15.96
CA VAL A 361 20.05 -1.77 14.79
C VAL A 361 20.96 -0.92 13.90
N ALA A 362 21.25 -1.41 12.70
CA ALA A 362 22.13 -0.73 11.75
C ALA A 362 21.57 0.64 11.33
N ALA A 363 22.41 1.69 11.38
CA ALA A 363 22.04 3.02 10.89
C ALA A 363 21.69 2.95 9.39
N GLY A 364 20.59 3.61 9.01
CA GLY A 364 20.08 3.56 7.63
C GLY A 364 19.28 2.29 7.28
N SER A 365 19.17 1.31 8.19
CA SER A 365 18.24 0.20 8.00
C SER A 365 16.79 0.67 8.02
N GLU A 366 15.91 -0.10 7.37
CA GLU A 366 14.48 0.18 7.39
C GLU A 366 13.92 0.22 8.83
N LEU A 367 14.39 -0.68 9.69
CA LEU A 367 13.97 -0.73 11.09
C LEU A 367 14.40 0.53 11.86
N ALA A 368 15.60 1.07 11.61
CA ALA A 368 16.08 2.31 12.22
C ALA A 368 15.26 3.55 11.82
N ALA A 369 14.59 3.52 10.66
CA ALA A 369 13.79 4.62 10.15
C ALA A 369 12.38 4.68 10.78
N ILE A 370 11.96 3.64 11.50
CA ILE A 370 10.60 3.56 12.07
C ILE A 370 10.60 4.17 13.48
N PRO A 371 9.75 5.18 13.75
CA PRO A 371 9.59 5.72 15.10
C PRO A 371 9.19 4.63 16.10
N GLY A 372 9.80 4.65 17.27
CA GLY A 372 9.49 3.70 18.34
C GLY A 372 10.23 2.36 18.25
N VAL A 373 11.16 2.17 17.31
CA VAL A 373 12.09 1.03 17.36
C VAL A 373 12.85 0.98 18.71
N PRO A 374 13.06 -0.20 19.32
CA PRO A 374 13.86 -0.33 20.53
C PRO A 374 15.30 0.18 20.34
N ARG A 375 15.84 0.83 21.37
CA ARG A 375 17.23 1.33 21.37
C ARG A 375 18.18 0.46 22.17
N ASN A 376 17.65 -0.37 23.08
CA ASN A 376 18.44 -1.33 23.82
C ASN A 376 18.54 -2.63 23.02
N SER A 377 19.74 -3.20 22.93
CA SER A 377 19.98 -4.39 22.13
C SER A 377 19.28 -5.65 22.65
N ALA A 378 18.96 -5.68 23.94
CA ALA A 378 18.26 -6.80 24.60
C ALA A 378 16.73 -6.69 24.52
N GLU A 379 16.20 -5.70 23.81
CA GLU A 379 14.76 -5.57 23.56
C GLU A 379 14.39 -6.27 22.26
N SER A 380 13.10 -6.53 22.05
CA SER A 380 12.64 -7.25 20.87
C SER A 380 11.85 -6.39 19.90
N ALA A 381 11.99 -6.66 18.59
CA ALA A 381 11.16 -6.09 17.54
C ALA A 381 10.88 -7.07 16.40
N LEU A 382 9.64 -7.07 15.92
CA LEU A 382 9.19 -7.79 14.74
C LEU A 382 8.58 -6.80 13.74
N LEU A 383 9.22 -6.65 12.60
CA LEU A 383 8.69 -5.90 11.46
C LEU A 383 8.11 -6.90 10.46
N VAL A 384 6.78 -6.92 10.35
CA VAL A 384 6.04 -7.98 9.65
C VAL A 384 4.99 -7.42 8.69
N VAL A 385 4.72 -8.18 7.64
CA VAL A 385 3.55 -8.00 6.77
C VAL A 385 2.55 -9.12 7.03
N LEU A 386 1.42 -8.79 7.64
CA LEU A 386 0.41 -9.75 8.08
C LEU A 386 -0.77 -9.77 7.11
N PRO A 387 -1.07 -10.91 6.45
CA PRO A 387 -2.33 -11.07 5.72
C PRO A 387 -3.54 -10.96 6.67
N PRO A 388 -4.76 -10.77 6.13
CA PRO A 388 -5.99 -10.83 6.91
C PRO A 388 -6.06 -12.09 7.79
N GLY A 389 -6.41 -11.90 9.06
CA GLY A 389 -6.36 -12.97 10.04
C GLY A 389 -6.27 -12.48 11.48
N ASN A 390 -6.31 -13.44 12.41
CA ASN A 390 -6.14 -13.20 13.83
C ASN A 390 -4.76 -13.70 14.27
N TYR A 391 -4.08 -12.86 15.05
CA TYR A 391 -2.74 -13.12 15.56
C TYR A 391 -2.67 -12.79 17.04
N THR A 392 -1.69 -13.36 17.73
CA THR A 392 -1.42 -13.10 19.15
C THR A 392 0.05 -12.78 19.33
N ALA A 393 0.35 -11.55 19.75
CA ALA A 393 1.68 -11.15 20.16
C ALA A 393 1.85 -11.46 21.65
N VAL A 394 2.93 -12.14 22.00
CA VAL A 394 3.23 -12.59 23.37
C VAL A 394 4.63 -12.11 23.75
N VAL A 395 4.72 -11.43 24.90
CA VAL A 395 5.98 -11.06 25.53
C VAL A 395 6.23 -11.94 26.74
N SER A 396 7.35 -12.64 26.73
CA SER A 396 7.84 -13.48 27.80
C SER A 396 9.20 -13.00 28.30
N ALA A 397 9.56 -13.37 29.53
CA ALA A 397 10.90 -13.16 30.05
C ALA A 397 11.84 -14.27 29.60
N VAL A 398 12.99 -13.95 28.99
CA VAL A 398 14.08 -14.92 28.80
C VAL A 398 14.66 -15.32 30.16
N THR A 399 14.88 -14.30 31.00
CA THR A 399 15.38 -14.44 32.36
C THR A 399 14.71 -13.42 33.28
N GLY A 400 14.55 -13.79 34.55
CA GLY A 400 13.95 -12.94 35.56
C GLY A 400 12.45 -12.68 35.34
N THR A 401 11.98 -11.57 35.88
CA THR A 401 10.60 -11.08 35.79
C THR A 401 10.62 -9.56 35.81
N GLY A 402 9.61 -8.89 35.28
CA GLY A 402 9.54 -7.43 35.38
C GLY A 402 8.49 -6.80 34.49
N ILE A 403 8.48 -5.47 34.46
CA ILE A 403 7.54 -4.70 33.65
C ILE A 403 8.04 -4.62 32.21
N ALA A 404 7.20 -5.02 31.26
CA ALA A 404 7.44 -4.86 29.83
C ALA A 404 6.36 -3.97 29.19
N LEU A 405 6.71 -3.31 28.10
CA LEU A 405 5.80 -2.58 27.21
C LEU A 405 5.75 -3.30 25.87
N LEU A 406 4.57 -3.81 25.52
CA LEU A 406 4.27 -4.36 24.20
C LEU A 406 3.57 -3.27 23.37
N GLU A 407 4.09 -2.99 22.18
CA GLU A 407 3.50 -2.02 21.24
C GLU A 407 3.26 -2.68 19.87
N VAL A 408 2.14 -2.33 19.24
CA VAL A 408 1.79 -2.71 17.86
C VAL A 408 1.48 -1.45 17.08
N ALA A 409 2.38 -1.08 16.17
CA ALA A 409 2.23 0.08 15.30
C ALA A 409 1.85 -0.34 13.87
N ASP A 410 0.79 0.25 13.32
CA ASP A 410 0.38 0.08 11.93
C ASP A 410 1.14 1.06 11.03
N LEU A 411 1.98 0.50 10.15
CA LEU A 411 2.89 1.24 9.29
C LEU A 411 2.32 1.50 7.89
N ARG A 412 1.07 1.12 7.61
CA ARG A 412 0.43 1.43 6.31
C ARG A 412 0.29 2.94 6.06
N THR A 413 0.37 3.74 7.12
CA THR A 413 0.38 5.23 7.10
C THR A 413 1.74 5.85 6.88
N LEU A 414 2.82 5.09 6.99
CA LEU A 414 4.14 5.62 6.73
C LEU A 414 4.32 5.67 5.22
N GLY A 415 4.06 6.85 4.65
CA GLY A 415 4.44 7.15 3.29
C GLY A 415 5.88 6.68 3.06
N ALA A 416 6.06 6.01 1.93
CA ALA A 416 7.28 6.09 1.15
C ALA A 416 8.10 7.32 1.56
N THR A 417 9.31 7.12 2.06
CA THR A 417 10.39 8.12 2.11
C THR A 417 9.90 9.56 2.00
N GLY A 418 9.49 10.16 3.12
CA GLY A 418 9.28 11.61 3.22
C GLY A 418 8.37 12.23 2.15
N LEU A 419 7.07 11.94 2.17
CA LEU A 419 6.11 12.95 1.72
C LEU A 419 5.99 14.00 2.84
N THR A 420 6.96 14.90 2.90
CA THR A 420 6.78 16.18 3.58
C THR A 420 5.66 16.89 2.83
N VAL A 421 4.46 16.95 3.41
CA VAL A 421 3.52 18.00 3.05
C VAL A 421 4.13 19.28 3.58
N THR A 422 5.05 19.85 2.80
CA THR A 422 5.44 21.25 2.98
C THR A 422 4.23 22.04 2.50
N ALA A 423 3.29 22.29 3.42
CA ALA A 423 2.43 23.45 3.25
C ALA A 423 3.39 24.65 3.25
N GLN A 424 3.68 25.20 2.07
CA GLN A 424 4.17 26.57 1.98
C GLN A 424 3.04 27.46 2.48
N THR A 425 2.91 27.60 3.79
CA THR A 425 2.23 28.74 4.37
C THR A 425 3.19 29.91 4.25
N GLY A 426 3.08 30.62 3.13
CA GLY A 426 3.54 32.00 3.10
C GLY A 426 2.73 32.78 4.14
N GLY A 427 3.44 33.41 5.10
CA GLY A 427 2.91 34.49 5.93
C GLY A 427 2.22 34.09 7.23
N GLU A 428 2.92 34.40 8.33
CA GLU A 428 2.45 34.70 9.71
C GLU A 428 2.11 33.56 10.69
N PRO A 429 2.87 33.41 11.81
CA PRO A 429 2.53 32.53 12.93
C PRO A 429 1.65 33.27 13.94
N SER A 430 0.59 32.63 14.46
CA SER A 430 0.05 32.83 15.85
C SER A 430 -1.45 32.52 16.07
N ARG A 431 -2.16 31.75 15.24
CA ARG A 431 -3.56 31.35 15.58
C ARG A 431 -3.89 29.85 15.59
N ALA A 432 -3.02 28.98 15.07
CA ALA A 432 -3.28 27.54 15.06
C ALA A 432 -3.00 26.83 16.41
N ALA A 433 -2.21 27.44 17.30
CA ALA A 433 -1.89 26.85 18.61
C ALA A 433 -2.97 27.10 19.69
N ALA A 434 -3.92 28.01 19.46
CA ALA A 434 -4.94 28.37 20.46
C ALA A 434 -6.23 27.53 20.36
N LEU A 435 -6.48 26.84 19.25
CA LEU A 435 -7.70 26.04 19.08
C LEU A 435 -7.59 24.59 19.59
N ALA A 436 -6.39 24.12 19.94
CA ALA A 436 -6.15 22.75 20.40
C ALA A 436 -6.25 22.57 21.93
N ALA A 437 -6.42 23.67 22.70
CA ALA A 437 -6.46 23.65 24.16
C ALA A 437 -7.88 23.71 24.76
N GLU A 438 -8.93 23.87 23.94
CA GLU A 438 -10.30 24.11 24.43
C GLU A 438 -11.26 22.90 24.29
N MET A 439 -10.77 21.74 23.86
CA MET A 439 -11.60 20.53 23.66
C MET A 439 -11.37 19.41 24.69
N CYS A 440 -10.74 19.71 25.83
CA CYS A 440 -10.49 18.71 26.87
C CYS A 440 -10.84 19.20 28.28
N GLU A 441 -12.06 19.69 28.50
CA GLU A 441 -12.69 19.66 29.83
C GLU A 441 -14.20 19.38 29.68
N VAL A 442 -14.64 18.18 30.09
CA VAL A 442 -16.03 17.92 30.46
C VAL A 442 -16.05 17.01 31.69
N SER A 443 -16.38 17.58 32.86
CA SER A 443 -17.18 16.91 33.90
C SER A 443 -17.55 17.88 35.04
N PRO A 444 -18.54 17.59 35.91
CA PRO A 444 -19.96 17.80 35.66
C PRO A 444 -20.57 18.82 36.64
N ALA A 445 -21.67 19.47 36.23
CA ALA A 445 -22.46 20.33 37.11
C ALA A 445 -23.24 19.52 38.15
N ALA A 446 -22.93 19.73 39.43
CA ALA A 446 -23.76 19.31 40.55
C ALA A 446 -24.80 20.40 40.87
N LYS A 447 -26.07 19.98 40.94
CA LYS A 447 -27.22 20.73 41.48
C LYS A 447 -27.19 20.73 43.01
N THR A 448 -27.37 21.90 43.62
CA THR A 448 -28.12 22.15 44.88
C THR A 448 -28.56 23.63 44.86
N ALA A 449 -29.85 23.97 44.67
CA ALA A 449 -30.85 24.24 45.72
C ALA A 449 -30.39 25.30 46.74
N GLY A 450 -31.06 26.42 47.03
CA GLY A 450 -32.36 26.97 46.64
C GLY A 450 -32.53 28.38 47.24
N SER A 451 -33.49 29.12 46.68
CA SER A 451 -34.11 30.41 47.02
C SER A 451 -34.49 30.60 48.51
N PRO A 452 -34.87 31.81 49.02
CA PRO A 452 -35.55 32.94 48.36
C PRO A 452 -34.72 34.21 48.13
#